data_AF-A0A7X9FCA0-F1
#
_entry.id   AF-A0A7X9FCA0-F1
#
_cell.length_a   1.000
_cell.length_b   1.000
_cell.length_c   1.000
_cell.angle_alpha   90.00
_cell.angle_beta   90.00
_cell.angle_gamma   90.00
#
_symmetry.space_group_name_H-M   'P 1'
#
loop_
_entity.id
_entity.type
_entity.pdbx_description
1 polymer ?
#
loop_
_entity_poly.entity_id
_entity_poly.type
_entity_poly.pdbx_seq_one_letter_code
_entity_poly.pdbx_strand_id
1 'polypeptide(L)'
;MSYKYINLQYIESVAGGDKETIKELYVLFKDQVKEIAGEMKRLHDSKDFYNLGLLAHKAKSSVAIMGMEELAALLKRFELQAKNSEEPEKYSFYIDQYRHDTAGAVEELEDYLGLKRD
;
A
#
# COMPACT_ATOMS: atom_id res chain seq x y z
N MET A 1 -9.08 -1.71 19.73
CA MET A 1 -9.74 -2.17 18.49
C MET A 1 -8.69 -2.92 17.69
N SER A 2 -9.06 -4.03 17.03
CA SER A 2 -8.15 -4.70 16.10
C SER A 2 -8.60 -4.33 14.70
N TYR A 3 -7.77 -3.56 14.01
CA TYR A 3 -7.91 -3.35 12.58
C TYR A 3 -7.32 -4.56 11.83
N LYS A 4 -7.83 -4.82 10.62
CA LYS A 4 -7.46 -5.96 9.80
C LYS A 4 -6.23 -5.68 8.95
N TYR A 5 -6.11 -4.47 8.40
CA TYR A 5 -5.07 -4.12 7.44
C TYR A 5 -3.94 -3.33 8.09
N ILE A 6 -4.27 -2.31 8.89
CA ILE A 6 -3.26 -1.48 9.56
C ILE A 6 -2.87 -2.01 10.94
N ASN A 7 -1.64 -1.71 11.35
CA ASN A 7 -1.22 -1.85 12.73
C ASN A 7 -1.24 -0.47 13.40
N LEU A 8 -2.35 -0.15 14.06
CA LEU A 8 -2.53 1.14 14.73
C LEU A 8 -1.45 1.40 15.79
N GLN A 9 -1.09 0.39 16.59
CA GLN A 9 -0.08 0.56 17.65
C GLN A 9 1.30 0.90 17.06
N TYR A 10 1.63 0.29 15.92
CA TYR A 10 2.85 0.63 15.19
C TYR A 10 2.80 2.05 14.64
N ILE A 11 1.70 2.44 14.00
CA ILE A 11 1.51 3.79 13.46
C ILE A 11 1.61 4.85 14.55
N GLU A 12 0.96 4.64 15.70
CA GLU A 12 1.06 5.51 16.87
C GLU A 12 2.51 5.59 17.37
N SER A 13 3.27 4.49 17.37
CA SER A 13 4.69 4.51 17.74
C SER A 13 5.56 5.32 16.77
N VAL A 14 5.29 5.23 15.46
CA VAL A 14 5.99 6.00 14.41
C VAL A 14 5.65 7.49 14.52
N ALA A 15 4.40 7.82 14.83
CA ALA A 15 3.92 9.19 15.00
C ALA A 15 4.19 9.78 16.40
N GLY A 16 4.85 9.05 17.31
CA GLY A 16 5.08 9.52 18.68
C GLY A 16 3.80 9.74 19.50
N GLY A 17 2.70 9.10 19.11
CA GLY A 17 1.36 9.27 19.69
C GLY A 17 0.63 10.54 19.26
N ASP A 18 1.19 11.33 18.34
CA ASP A 18 0.56 12.58 17.88
C ASP A 18 -0.47 12.33 16.77
N LYS A 19 -1.72 12.72 17.04
CA LYS A 19 -2.84 12.57 16.09
C LYS A 19 -2.70 13.45 14.86
N GLU A 20 -2.04 14.62 14.94
CA GLU A 20 -1.82 15.47 13.78
C GLU A 20 -0.83 14.79 12.81
N THR A 21 0.27 14.25 13.34
CA THR A 21 1.22 13.43 12.58
C THR A 21 0.55 12.21 11.93
N ILE A 22 -0.34 11.49 12.64
CA ILE A 22 -1.09 10.36 12.05
C ILE A 22 -1.98 10.84 10.89
N LYS A 23 -2.61 12.00 11.03
CA LYS A 23 -3.44 12.59 9.96
C LYS A 23 -2.61 12.96 8.74
N GLU A 24 -1.42 13.51 8.92
CA GLU A 24 -0.49 13.80 7.81
C GLU A 24 -0.06 12.51 7.09
N LEU A 25 0.31 11.47 7.86
CA LEU A 25 0.62 10.15 7.33
C LEU A 25 -0.54 9.56 6.52
N TYR A 26 -1.77 9.67 7.03
CA TYR A 26 -2.97 9.24 6.32
C TYR A 26 -3.15 9.97 4.98
N VAL A 27 -3.02 11.31 4.96
CA VAL A 27 -3.19 12.09 3.71
C VAL A 27 -2.15 11.66 2.68
N LEU A 28 -0.87 11.58 3.09
CA LEU A 28 0.21 11.15 2.22
C LEU A 28 -0.01 9.72 1.70
N PHE A 29 -0.39 8.80 2.58
CA PHE A 29 -0.64 7.40 2.22
C PHE A 29 -1.80 7.28 1.24
N LYS A 30 -2.93 7.95 1.50
CA LYS A 30 -4.11 7.94 0.64
C LYS A 30 -3.82 8.45 -0.77
N ASP A 31 -3.03 9.51 -0.90
CA ASP A 31 -2.68 10.06 -2.20
C ASP A 31 -1.68 9.14 -2.94
N GLN A 32 -0.67 8.61 -2.23
CA GLN A 32 0.25 7.62 -2.78
C GLN A 32 -0.46 6.37 -3.28
N VAL A 33 -1.43 5.84 -2.53
CA VAL A 33 -2.19 4.64 -2.92
C VAL A 33 -2.89 4.84 -4.27
N LYS A 34 -3.53 6.00 -4.47
CA LYS A 34 -4.22 6.31 -5.73
C LYS A 34 -3.25 6.43 -6.90
N GLU A 35 -2.15 7.16 -6.70
CA GLU A 35 -1.12 7.36 -7.72
C GLU A 35 -0.48 6.03 -8.12
N ILE A 36 0.00 5.27 -7.13
CA ILE A 36 0.71 4.01 -7.33
C ILE A 36 -0.21 2.97 -7.98
N ALA A 37 -1.46 2.83 -7.54
CA ALA A 37 -2.38 1.87 -8.15
C ALA A 37 -2.70 2.21 -9.62
N GLY A 38 -2.87 3.48 -9.95
CA GLY A 38 -3.05 3.94 -11.33
C GLY A 38 -1.84 3.63 -12.20
N GLU A 39 -0.65 3.92 -11.68
CA GLU A 39 0.61 3.70 -12.38
C GLU A 39 0.96 2.21 -12.53
N MET A 40 0.70 1.38 -11.51
CA MET A 40 0.86 -0.07 -11.58
C MET A 40 0.05 -0.65 -12.73
N LYS A 41 -1.22 -0.25 -12.84
CA LYS A 41 -2.08 -0.69 -13.93
C LYS A 41 -1.53 -0.24 -15.29
N ARG A 42 -1.12 1.02 -15.41
CA ARG A 42 -0.54 1.56 -16.66
C ARG A 42 0.69 0.78 -17.11
N LEU A 43 1.64 0.53 -16.20
CA LEU A 43 2.88 -0.20 -16.47
C LEU A 43 2.61 -1.67 -16.82
N HIS A 44 1.66 -2.30 -16.15
CA HIS A 44 1.22 -3.66 -16.47
C HIS A 44 0.61 -3.75 -17.87
N ASP A 45 -0.30 -2.83 -18.21
CA ASP A 45 -0.96 -2.79 -19.53
C ASP A 45 0.04 -2.52 -20.66
N SER A 46 1.07 -1.70 -20.40
CA SER A 46 2.16 -1.44 -21.34
C SER A 46 3.28 -2.50 -21.34
N LYS A 47 3.16 -3.55 -20.51
CA LYS A 47 4.17 -4.60 -20.30
C LYS A 47 5.55 -4.08 -19.89
N ASP A 48 5.59 -2.94 -19.20
CA ASP A 48 6.81 -2.35 -18.66
C ASP A 48 7.10 -2.93 -17.27
N PHE A 49 7.46 -4.21 -17.24
CA PHE A 49 7.56 -4.99 -16.01
C PHE A 49 8.73 -4.59 -15.12
N TYR A 50 9.83 -4.12 -15.70
CA TYR A 50 10.97 -3.64 -14.91
C TYR A 50 10.58 -2.41 -14.08
N ASN A 51 9.92 -1.42 -14.71
CA ASN A 51 9.43 -0.25 -13.99
C ASN A 51 8.28 -0.60 -13.04
N LEU A 52 7.43 -1.59 -13.40
CA LEU A 52 6.41 -2.11 -12.50
C LEU A 52 7.03 -2.69 -11.21
N GLY A 53 8.14 -3.42 -11.33
CA GLY A 53 8.88 -3.93 -10.17
C GLY A 53 9.54 -2.83 -9.33
N LEU A 54 10.04 -1.76 -9.96
CA LEU A 54 10.52 -0.58 -9.23
C LEU A 54 9.39 0.14 -8.50
N LEU A 55 8.20 0.19 -9.09
CA LEU A 55 7.03 0.77 -8.45
C LEU A 55 6.54 -0.07 -7.27
N ALA A 56 6.53 -1.40 -7.40
CA ALA A 56 6.22 -2.33 -6.31
C ALA A 56 7.19 -2.16 -5.12
N HIS A 57 8.47 -1.89 -5.39
CA HIS A 57 9.45 -1.54 -4.34
C HIS A 57 9.06 -0.29 -3.55
N LYS A 58 8.63 0.78 -4.25
CA LYS A 58 8.17 2.02 -3.61
C LYS A 58 6.91 1.79 -2.79
N ALA A 59 5.95 1.06 -3.36
CA ALA A 59 4.70 0.69 -2.71
C ALA A 59 4.92 -0.08 -1.41
N LYS A 60 5.88 -1.02 -1.41
CA LYS A 60 6.26 -1.83 -0.24
C LYS A 60 6.64 -0.95 0.96
N SER A 61 7.49 0.06 0.76
CA SER A 61 7.89 0.96 1.84
C SER A 61 6.71 1.76 2.39
N SER A 62 5.82 2.23 1.50
CA SER A 62 4.63 2.98 1.89
C SER A 62 3.69 2.15 2.80
N VAL A 63 3.40 0.90 2.41
CA VAL A 63 2.49 0.03 3.18
C VAL A 63 3.14 -0.50 4.47
N ALA A 64 4.46 -0.65 4.51
CA ALA A 64 5.19 -1.04 5.72
C ALA A 64 5.09 0.04 6.83
N ILE A 65 5.09 1.33 6.47
CA ILE A 65 4.91 2.43 7.45
C ILE A 65 3.51 2.34 8.10
N MET A 66 2.51 1.79 7.40
CA MET A 66 1.17 1.54 7.95
C MET A 66 1.09 0.21 8.74
N GLY A 67 2.20 -0.53 8.86
CA GLY A 67 2.27 -1.83 9.53
C GLY A 67 1.61 -2.98 8.75
N MET A 68 1.46 -2.84 7.43
CA MET A 68 0.84 -3.84 6.56
C MET A 68 1.87 -4.91 6.11
N GLU A 69 2.44 -5.65 7.07
CA GLU A 69 3.59 -6.53 6.84
C GLU A 69 3.33 -7.62 5.77
N GLU A 70 2.15 -8.23 5.77
CA GLU A 70 1.77 -9.26 4.79
C GLU A 70 1.75 -8.69 3.36
N LEU A 71 1.19 -7.48 3.18
CA LEU A 71 1.18 -6.80 1.89
C LEU A 71 2.59 -6.37 1.48
N ALA A 72 3.41 -5.90 2.42
CA ALA A 72 4.81 -5.56 2.16
C ALA A 72 5.60 -6.78 1.66
N ALA A 73 5.39 -7.95 2.26
CA ALA A 73 6.01 -9.21 1.82
C ALA A 73 5.55 -9.62 0.41
N LEU A 74 4.26 -9.49 0.12
CA LEU A 74 3.70 -9.75 -1.21
C LEU A 74 4.27 -8.79 -2.26
N LEU A 75 4.39 -7.49 -1.96
CA LEU A 75 4.99 -6.50 -2.86
C LEU A 75 6.48 -6.74 -3.08
N LYS A 76 7.21 -7.26 -2.09
CA LYS A 76 8.59 -7.70 -2.27
C LYS A 76 8.69 -8.85 -3.28
N ARG A 77 7.77 -9.81 -3.21
CA ARG A 77 7.71 -10.90 -4.20
C ARG A 77 7.40 -10.36 -5.58
N PHE A 78 6.38 -9.50 -5.68
CA PHE A 78 6.00 -8.85 -6.93
C PHE A 78 7.16 -8.05 -7.55
N GLU A 79 7.88 -7.27 -6.73
CA GLU A 79 9.09 -6.54 -7.14
C GLU A 79 10.10 -7.45 -7.84
N LEU A 80 10.47 -8.58 -7.21
CA LEU A 80 11.48 -9.49 -7.73
C LEU A 80 11.02 -10.16 -9.03
N GLN A 81 9.77 -10.64 -9.03
CA GLN A 81 9.19 -11.32 -10.19
C GLN A 81 9.08 -10.37 -11.39
N ALA A 82 8.57 -9.16 -11.19
CA ALA A 82 8.43 -8.16 -12.26
C ALA A 82 9.78 -7.69 -12.82
N LYS A 83 10.79 -7.47 -11.96
CA LYS A 83 12.15 -7.12 -12.41
C LYS A 83 12.81 -8.21 -13.25
N ASN A 84 12.49 -9.48 -12.95
CA ASN A 84 13.03 -10.64 -13.66
C ASN A 84 12.11 -11.13 -14.79
N SER A 85 10.94 -10.50 -14.99
CA SER A 85 9.89 -10.94 -15.93
C SER A 85 9.41 -12.38 -15.69
N GLU A 86 9.38 -12.81 -14.44
CA GLU A 86 8.92 -14.14 -14.01
C GLU A 86 7.43 -14.13 -13.68
N GLU A 87 6.70 -15.17 -14.07
CA GLU A 87 5.27 -15.39 -13.75
C GLU A 87 4.37 -14.15 -14.04
N PRO A 88 4.44 -13.52 -15.23
CA PRO A 88 3.69 -12.29 -15.54
C PRO A 88 2.16 -12.44 -15.42
N GLU A 89 1.63 -13.66 -15.53
CA GLU A 89 0.23 -13.98 -15.28
C GLU A 89 -0.23 -13.63 -13.86
N LYS A 90 0.69 -13.52 -12.89
CA LYS A 90 0.39 -13.18 -11.49
C LYS A 90 0.38 -11.68 -11.21
N TYR A 91 0.86 -10.83 -12.12
CA TYR A 91 1.03 -9.41 -11.84
C TYR A 91 -0.31 -8.71 -11.61
N SER A 92 -1.33 -9.07 -12.37
CA SER A 92 -2.70 -8.58 -12.16
C SER A 92 -3.20 -8.86 -10.74
N PHE A 93 -2.99 -10.07 -10.23
CA PHE A 93 -3.33 -10.44 -8.85
C PHE A 93 -2.61 -9.57 -7.82
N TYR A 94 -1.31 -9.31 -7.98
CA TYR A 94 -0.59 -8.44 -7.05
C TYR A 94 -1.11 -7.00 -7.05
N ILE A 95 -1.46 -6.48 -8.21
CA ILE A 95 -2.02 -5.13 -8.36
C ILE A 95 -3.41 -5.05 -7.72
N ASP A 96 -4.25 -6.06 -7.93
CA ASP A 96 -5.57 -6.13 -7.33
C ASP A 96 -5.51 -6.27 -5.81
N GLN A 97 -4.59 -7.08 -5.29
CA GLN A 97 -4.35 -7.23 -3.86
C GLN A 97 -3.88 -5.91 -3.23
N TYR A 98 -2.91 -5.23 -3.88
CA TYR A 98 -2.47 -3.91 -3.46
C TYR A 98 -3.64 -2.93 -3.37
N ARG A 99 -4.48 -2.85 -4.40
CA ARG A 99 -5.65 -1.96 -4.43
C ARG A 99 -6.66 -2.30 -3.33
N HIS A 100 -6.95 -3.58 -3.12
CA HIS A 100 -7.92 -4.03 -2.13
C HIS A 100 -7.46 -3.72 -0.71
N ASP A 101 -6.24 -4.12 -0.35
CA ASP A 101 -5.74 -4.00 1.01
C ASP A 101 -5.46 -2.55 1.40
N THR A 102 -4.96 -1.74 0.46
CA THR A 102 -4.72 -0.31 0.73
C THR A 102 -6.02 0.49 0.82
N ALA A 103 -7.07 0.11 0.10
CA ALA A 103 -8.40 0.69 0.29
C ALA A 103 -8.93 0.39 1.70
N GLY A 104 -8.81 -0.86 2.15
CA GLY A 104 -9.16 -1.26 3.52
C GLY A 104 -8.35 -0.49 4.57
N ALA A 105 -7.05 -0.34 4.36
CA ALA A 105 -6.19 0.43 5.26
C ALA A 105 -6.58 1.92 5.34
N VAL A 106 -6.96 2.53 4.21
CA VAL A 106 -7.46 3.92 4.18
C VAL A 106 -8.77 4.03 4.97
N GLU A 107 -9.70 3.08 4.80
CA GLU A 107 -10.96 3.08 5.56
C GLU A 107 -10.76 2.92 7.07
N GLU A 108 -9.78 2.13 7.48
CA GLU A 108 -9.42 1.94 8.89
C GLU A 108 -8.77 3.20 9.49
N LEU A 109 -7.92 3.89 8.73
CA LEU A 109 -7.36 5.18 9.14
C LEU A 109 -8.44 6.26 9.22
N GLU A 110 -9.36 6.30 8.26
CA GLU A 110 -10.50 7.24 8.29
C GLU A 110 -11.42 6.99 9.49
N ASP A 111 -11.66 5.73 9.85
CA ASP A 111 -12.39 5.35 11.06
C ASP A 111 -11.68 5.85 12.33
N TYR A 112 -10.38 5.54 12.47
CA TYR A 112 -9.58 5.98 13.62
C TYR A 112 -9.52 7.51 13.78
N LEU A 113 -9.40 8.23 12.67
CA LEU A 113 -9.34 9.69 12.65
C LEU A 113 -10.72 10.35 12.77
N GLY A 114 -11.82 9.59 12.82
CA GLY A 114 -13.19 10.13 12.86
C GLY A 114 -13.58 10.87 11.58
N LEU A 115 -13.05 10.44 10.43
CA LEU A 115 -13.30 11.01 9.11
C LEU A 115 -14.37 10.26 8.31
N LYS A 116 -14.73 9.04 8.72
CA LYS A 116 -15.89 8.33 8.15
C LYS A 116 -17.15 9.15 8.36
N ARG A 117 -17.84 9.47 7.26
CA ARG A 117 -19.19 10.05 7.29
C ARG A 117 -20.18 8.87 7.33
N ASP A 118 -21.12 8.93 8.27
CA ASP A 118 -22.27 8.01 8.37
C ASP A 118 -23.07 7.90 7.06
#